data_AF-A0A147IXM4-F1
#
_entry.id   AF-A0A147IXM4-F1
#
_cell.length_a   1.000
_cell.length_b   1.000
_cell.length_c   1.000
_cell.angle_alpha   90.00
_cell.angle_beta   90.00
_cell.angle_gamma   90.00
#
_symmetry.space_group_name_H-M   'P 1'
#
loop_
_entity.id
_entity.type
_entity.pdbx_description
1 polymer ?
#
loop_
_entity_poly.entity_id
_entity_poly.type
_entity_poly.pdbx_seq_one_letter_code
_entity_poly.pdbx_strand_id
1 'polypeptide(L)'
;MTTTERRPAEPAAGAPAIIFEAIVKMQAVSAMYNRGEVVLAPHVIFTRHDELYVDATTIERDGKPPREEKMGTFKLAGLGALRLTPRRFAASGLFERDAEKYQGAALMMVEPS
;
A
#
# COMPACT_ATOMS: atom_id res chain seq x y z
N MET A 1 -3.95 -30.04 21.52
CA MET A 1 -3.91 -29.25 20.27
C MET A 1 -4.23 -27.82 20.65
N THR A 2 -3.22 -26.99 20.84
CA THR A 2 -3.41 -25.58 21.22
C THR A 2 -3.58 -24.75 19.96
N THR A 3 -4.81 -24.34 19.68
CA THR A 3 -5.13 -23.33 18.67
C THR A 3 -4.42 -22.04 19.08
N THR A 4 -3.33 -21.72 18.40
CA THR A 4 -2.71 -20.39 18.52
C THR A 4 -3.65 -19.40 17.84
N GLU A 5 -4.44 -18.72 18.65
CA GLU A 5 -5.20 -17.55 18.22
C GLU A 5 -4.17 -16.48 17.79
N ARG A 6 -3.97 -16.34 16.47
CA ARG A 6 -3.03 -15.35 15.93
C ARG A 6 -3.70 -13.99 16.04
N ARG A 7 -3.21 -13.21 17.00
CA ARG A 7 -3.36 -11.75 17.04
C ARG A 7 -3.09 -11.19 15.63
N PRO A 8 -3.92 -10.28 15.09
CA PRO A 8 -3.55 -9.54 13.90
C PRO A 8 -2.14 -8.96 14.12
N ALA A 9 -1.29 -9.00 13.09
CA ALA A 9 -0.05 -8.24 13.16
C ALA A 9 -0.47 -6.78 13.39
N GLU A 10 -0.19 -6.22 14.57
CA GLU A 10 -0.32 -4.78 14.76
C GLU A 10 0.48 -4.13 13.63
N PRO A 11 -0.08 -3.13 12.92
CA PRO A 11 0.72 -2.37 11.97
C PRO A 11 1.95 -1.91 12.75
N ALA A 12 3.13 -2.33 12.29
CA ALA A 12 4.38 -2.01 12.95
C ALA A 12 4.37 -0.51 13.23
N ALA A 13 4.64 -0.10 14.48
CA ALA A 13 4.66 1.31 14.86
C ALA A 13 5.44 2.10 13.79
N GLY A 14 4.76 3.02 13.09
CA GLY A 14 5.33 3.76 11.95
C GLY A 14 4.86 3.34 10.55
N ALA A 15 3.97 2.35 10.39
CA ALA A 15 3.47 1.94 9.07
C ALA A 15 2.91 3.11 8.21
N PRO A 16 2.11 4.06 8.74
CA PRO A 16 1.70 5.23 7.96
C PRO A 16 2.89 6.10 7.51
N ALA A 17 3.90 6.28 8.36
CA ALA A 17 5.09 7.08 8.04
C ALA A 17 5.88 6.48 6.87
N ILE A 18 5.99 5.15 6.81
CA ILE A 18 6.63 4.44 5.69
C ILE A 18 5.86 4.70 4.38
N ILE A 19 4.52 4.69 4.42
CA ILE A 19 3.71 4.97 3.22
C ILE A 19 3.82 6.43 2.81
N PHE A 20 3.80 7.39 3.74
CA PHE A 20 4.03 8.80 3.42
C PHE A 20 5.38 9.01 2.75
N GLU A 21 6.45 8.45 3.33
CA GLU A 21 7.78 8.52 2.74
C GLU A 21 7.83 7.88 1.35
N ALA A 22 7.19 6.72 1.17
CA ALA A 22 7.12 6.02 -0.11
C ALA A 22 6.42 6.84 -1.19
N ILE A 23 5.31 7.50 -0.85
CA ILE A 23 4.56 8.36 -1.78
C ILE A 23 5.40 9.59 -2.15
N VAL A 24 5.97 10.30 -1.16
CA VAL A 24 6.81 11.49 -1.40
C VAL A 24 8.03 11.17 -2.25
N LYS A 25 8.70 10.04 -1.97
CA LYS A 25 9.92 9.64 -2.69
C LYS A 25 9.64 8.85 -3.98
N MET A 26 8.38 8.55 -4.27
CA MET A 26 7.96 7.66 -5.38
C MET A 26 8.71 6.32 -5.32
N GLN A 27 8.82 5.75 -4.12
CA GLN A 27 9.50 4.49 -3.84
C GLN A 27 8.50 3.37 -3.57
N ALA A 28 8.77 2.18 -4.10
CA ALA A 28 7.96 1.02 -3.82
C ALA A 28 8.18 0.55 -2.38
N VAL A 29 7.15 -0.05 -1.81
CA VAL A 29 7.20 -0.72 -0.51
C VAL A 29 7.09 -2.22 -0.69
N SER A 30 7.70 -2.99 0.19
CA SER A 30 7.46 -4.43 0.28
C SER A 30 6.75 -4.76 1.60
N ALA A 31 5.82 -5.70 1.55
CA ALA A 31 5.03 -6.14 2.69
C ALA A 31 4.59 -7.60 2.53
N MET A 32 4.15 -8.19 3.65
CA MET A 32 3.37 -9.42 3.65
C MET A 32 1.89 -9.07 3.61
N TYR A 33 1.17 -9.57 2.61
CA TYR A 33 -0.26 -9.36 2.44
C TYR A 33 -0.97 -10.66 2.03
N ASN A 34 -2.05 -11.02 2.71
CA ASN A 34 -2.80 -12.26 2.43
C ASN A 34 -1.91 -13.52 2.25
N ARG A 35 -0.92 -13.67 3.14
CA ARG A 35 0.08 -14.76 3.16
C ARG A 35 1.09 -14.80 2.02
N GLY A 36 1.10 -13.82 1.12
CA GLY A 36 2.12 -13.66 0.08
C GLY A 36 2.97 -12.42 0.31
N GLU A 37 4.18 -12.42 -0.25
CA GLU A 37 5.00 -11.21 -0.32
C GLU A 37 4.51 -10.36 -1.50
N VAL A 38 4.38 -9.04 -1.28
CA VAL A 38 4.01 -8.08 -2.31
C VAL A 38 5.00 -6.92 -2.33
N VAL A 39 5.32 -6.45 -3.53
CA VAL A 39 5.97 -5.17 -3.77
C VAL A 39 4.94 -4.25 -4.41
N LEU A 40 4.67 -3.12 -3.77
CA LEU A 40 3.61 -2.18 -4.13
C LEU A 40 4.21 -0.82 -4.48
N ALA A 41 3.66 -0.18 -5.51
CA ALA A 41 3.84 1.24 -5.81
C ALA A 41 2.67 2.02 -5.19
N PRO A 42 2.82 2.67 -4.02
CA PRO A 42 1.72 3.37 -3.36
C PRO A 42 1.39 4.70 -4.05
N HIS A 43 0.13 4.90 -4.45
CA HIS A 43 -0.33 6.12 -5.11
C HIS A 43 -1.05 7.08 -4.16
N VAL A 44 -1.78 6.55 -3.18
CA VAL A 44 -2.51 7.35 -2.19
C VAL A 44 -2.70 6.57 -0.90
N ILE A 45 -2.64 7.28 0.22
CA ILE A 45 -3.11 6.83 1.53
C ILE A 45 -4.31 7.68 1.97
N PHE A 46 -5.36 7.01 2.42
CA PHE A 46 -6.64 7.64 2.75
C PHE A 46 -7.35 6.90 3.89
N THR A 47 -8.32 7.56 4.51
CA THR A 47 -9.16 6.98 5.56
C THR A 47 -10.50 6.52 4.99
N ARG A 48 -10.97 5.34 5.40
CA ARG A 48 -12.34 4.87 5.14
C ARG A 48 -12.87 4.16 6.38
N HIS A 49 -13.99 4.63 6.92
CA HIS A 49 -14.58 4.12 8.17
C HIS A 49 -13.55 4.05 9.31
N ASP A 50 -12.81 5.13 9.53
CA ASP A 50 -11.75 5.27 10.55
C ASP A 50 -10.56 4.31 10.41
N GLU A 51 -10.44 3.62 9.29
CA GLU A 51 -9.32 2.75 8.98
C GLU A 51 -8.47 3.31 7.83
N LEU A 52 -7.16 3.02 7.86
CA LEU A 52 -6.23 3.45 6.83
C LEU A 52 -6.15 2.45 5.68
N TYR A 53 -6.24 2.97 4.46
CA TYR A 53 -6.09 2.24 3.21
C TYR A 53 -5.03 2.89 2.34
N VAL A 54 -4.39 2.05 1.52
CA VAL A 54 -3.43 2.46 0.51
C VAL A 54 -3.93 1.95 -0.83
N ASP A 55 -4.12 2.84 -1.79
CA ASP A 55 -4.28 2.44 -3.18
C ASP A 55 -2.90 2.39 -3.83
N ALA A 56 -2.60 1.27 -4.48
CA ALA A 56 -1.29 0.98 -5.03
C ALA A 56 -1.39 0.06 -6.25
N THR A 57 -0.46 0.19 -7.20
CA THR A 57 -0.25 -0.87 -8.19
C THR A 57 0.67 -1.95 -7.64
N THR A 58 0.37 -3.21 -7.95
CA THR A 58 1.26 -4.32 -7.59
C THR A 58 2.39 -4.40 -8.61
N ILE A 59 3.62 -4.32 -8.14
CA ILE A 59 4.81 -4.50 -8.97
C ILE A 59 5.17 -5.98 -9.02
N GLU A 60 5.19 -6.63 -7.86
CA GLU A 60 5.49 -8.06 -7.73
C GLU A 60 4.58 -8.69 -6.67
N ARG A 61 4.24 -9.95 -6.90
CA ARG A 61 3.62 -10.83 -5.93
C ARG A 61 4.37 -12.15 -5.94
N ASP A 62 4.88 -12.54 -4.77
CA ASP A 62 5.71 -13.73 -4.58
C ASP A 62 6.87 -13.79 -5.60
N GLY A 63 7.53 -12.65 -5.79
CA GLY A 63 8.67 -12.46 -6.69
C GLY A 63 8.34 -12.46 -8.19
N LYS A 64 7.04 -12.46 -8.56
CA LYS A 64 6.60 -12.45 -9.96
C LYS A 64 5.79 -11.20 -10.27
N PRO A 65 5.97 -10.57 -11.44
CA PRO A 65 5.09 -9.48 -11.85
C PRO A 65 3.65 -10.00 -12.00
N PRO A 66 2.64 -9.17 -11.69
CA PRO A 66 1.25 -9.54 -11.94
C PRO A 66 1.01 -9.68 -13.44
N ARG A 67 0.02 -10.51 -13.81
CA ARG A 67 -0.36 -10.74 -15.22
C ARG A 67 -0.89 -9.47 -15.90
N GLU A 68 -1.52 -8.60 -15.13
CA GLU A 68 -2.12 -7.34 -15.57
C GLU A 68 -1.86 -6.29 -14.49
N GLU A 69 -1.57 -5.05 -14.92
CA GLU A 69 -1.51 -3.92 -14.00
C GLU A 69 -2.92 -3.56 -13.51
N LYS A 70 -3.07 -3.39 -12.20
CA LYS A 70 -4.33 -3.02 -11.55
C LYS A 70 -4.06 -2.07 -10.39
N MET A 71 -4.94 -1.11 -10.19
CA MET A 71 -5.00 -0.32 -8.97
C MET A 71 -5.72 -1.13 -7.89
N GLY A 72 -4.97 -1.56 -6.87
CA GLY A 72 -5.50 -2.32 -5.75
C GLY A 72 -5.67 -1.45 -4.51
N THR A 73 -6.72 -1.69 -3.73
CA THR A 73 -6.92 -1.09 -2.41
C THR A 73 -6.47 -2.07 -1.33
N PHE A 74 -5.50 -1.65 -0.51
CA PHE A 74 -4.89 -2.45 0.55
C PHE A 74 -5.19 -1.82 1.91
N LYS A 75 -5.73 -2.61 2.84
CA LYS A 75 -5.88 -2.17 4.23
C LYS A 75 -4.50 -2.08 4.89
N LEU A 76 -4.12 -0.91 5.39
CA LEU A 76 -2.77 -0.68 5.92
C LEU A 76 -2.45 -1.60 7.10
N ALA A 77 -3.43 -1.84 7.98
CA ALA A 77 -3.29 -2.78 9.09
C ALA A 77 -3.04 -4.24 8.64
N GLY A 78 -3.34 -4.59 7.39
CA GLY A 78 -3.06 -5.90 6.81
C GLY A 78 -1.67 -6.01 6.17
N LEU A 79 -0.92 -4.90 6.02
CA LEU A 79 0.42 -4.88 5.44
C LEU A 79 1.46 -5.19 6.52
N GLY A 80 1.72 -6.48 6.74
CA GLY A 80 2.71 -6.95 7.70
C GLY A 80 4.15 -6.72 7.22
N ALA A 81 5.09 -6.52 8.14
CA ALA A 81 6.52 -6.33 7.83
C ALA A 81 6.75 -5.28 6.72
N LEU A 82 5.97 -4.20 6.73
CA LEU A 82 6.04 -3.13 5.75
C LEU A 82 7.40 -2.44 5.81
N ARG A 83 8.03 -2.25 4.65
CA ARG A 83 9.33 -1.57 4.51
C ARG A 83 9.46 -0.88 3.16
N LEU A 84 10.23 0.20 3.13
CA LEU A 84 10.65 0.84 1.88
C LEU A 84 11.62 -0.05 1.10
N THR A 85 11.60 0.10 -0.22
CA THR A 85 12.56 -0.52 -1.13
C THR A 85 13.35 0.56 -1.87
N PRO A 86 14.54 0.27 -2.39
CA PRO A 86 15.27 1.21 -3.24
C PRO A 86 14.64 1.40 -4.63
N ARG A 87 13.63 0.60 -4.99
CA ARG A 87 12.97 0.66 -6.30
C ARG A 87 12.05 1.87 -6.38
N ARG A 88 12.22 2.70 -7.39
CA ARG A 88 11.29 3.79 -7.72
C ARG A 88 10.16 3.31 -8.63
N PHE A 89 9.04 4.03 -8.62
CA PHE A 89 7.93 3.84 -9.54
C PHE A 89 7.51 5.18 -10.17
N ALA A 90 6.71 5.11 -11.24
CA ALA A 90 6.04 6.26 -11.82
C ALA A 90 4.53 6.20 -11.52
N ALA A 91 3.86 7.34 -11.42
CA ALA A 91 2.42 7.37 -11.24
C ALA A 91 1.74 6.58 -12.36
N SER A 92 0.85 5.66 -11.99
CA SER A 92 0.20 4.78 -12.95
C SER A 92 -0.89 5.57 -13.67
N GLY A 93 -1.08 5.33 -14.97
CA GLY A 93 -2.20 5.90 -15.72
C GLY A 93 -3.57 5.43 -15.22
N LEU A 94 -3.61 4.37 -14.39
CA LEU A 94 -4.81 3.87 -13.72
C LEU A 94 -5.18 4.67 -12.46
N PHE A 95 -4.33 5.60 -12.01
CA PHE A 95 -4.60 6.39 -10.80
C PHE A 95 -5.54 7.55 -11.11
N GLU A 96 -6.80 7.39 -10.73
CA GLU A 96 -7.82 8.44 -10.81
C GLU A 96 -7.78 9.34 -9.58
N ARG A 97 -6.96 10.40 -9.63
CA ARG A 97 -6.71 11.30 -8.49
C ARG A 97 -7.99 11.91 -7.90
N ASP A 98 -8.95 12.24 -8.75
CA ASP A 98 -10.18 12.94 -8.37
C ASP A 98 -11.32 11.99 -7.96
N ALA A 99 -11.04 10.67 -7.86
CA ALA A 99 -12.05 9.68 -7.52
C ALA A 99 -12.75 10.02 -6.18
N GLU A 100 -14.08 9.84 -6.16
CA GLU A 100 -14.95 10.25 -5.05
C GLU A 100 -14.49 9.72 -3.68
N LYS A 101 -13.96 8.49 -3.64
CA LYS A 101 -13.47 7.84 -2.41
C LYS A 101 -12.31 8.57 -1.71
N TYR A 102 -11.67 9.53 -2.40
CA TYR A 102 -10.58 10.32 -1.85
C TYR A 102 -11.00 11.71 -1.35
N GLN A 103 -12.16 12.20 -1.80
CA GLN A 103 -12.62 13.56 -1.52
C GLN A 103 -12.86 13.74 -0.01
N GLY A 104 -12.04 14.60 0.62
CA GLY A 104 -12.08 14.81 2.07
C GLY A 104 -11.52 13.66 2.92
N ALA A 105 -10.97 12.61 2.31
CA ALA A 105 -10.50 11.40 2.97
C ALA A 105 -9.01 11.08 2.71
N ALA A 106 -8.44 11.61 1.63
CA ALA A 106 -7.04 11.42 1.32
C ALA A 106 -6.13 12.19 2.30
N LEU A 107 -5.09 11.50 2.77
CA LEU A 107 -4.06 12.07 3.63
C LEU A 107 -2.83 12.48 2.84
N MET A 108 -2.48 11.71 1.80
CA MET A 108 -1.39 12.01 0.87
C MET A 108 -1.57 11.25 -0.44
N MET A 109 -1.21 11.88 -1.55
CA MET A 109 -1.22 11.29 -2.89
C MET A 109 0.10 11.57 -3.60
N VAL A 110 0.45 10.76 -4.59
CA VAL A 110 1.52 11.09 -5.53
C VAL A 110 1.19 12.40 -6.27
N GLU A 111 2.22 13.19 -6.58
CA GLU A 111 2.07 14.38 -7.41
C GLU A 111 2.01 14.01 -8.90
N PRO A 112 1.25 14.76 -9.73
CA PRO A 112 1.31 14.62 -11.16
C PRO A 112 2.70 15.06 -11.62
N SER A 113 3.24 14.34 -12.59
CA SER A 113 4.49 14.71 -13.27
C SER A 113 4.28 15.90 -14.21
#